data_AF-A0A642UL44-F1
#
_entry.id   AF-A0A642UL44-F1
#
_cell.length_a   1.000
_cell.length_b   1.000
_cell.length_c   1.000
_cell.angle_alpha   90.00
_cell.angle_beta   90.00
_cell.angle_gamma   90.00
#
_symmetry.space_group_name_H-M   'P 1'
#
loop_
_entity.id
_entity.type
_entity.pdbx_description
1 polymer ?
#
loop_
_entity_poly.entity_id
_entity_poly.type
_entity_poly.pdbx_seq_one_letter_code
_entity_poly.pdbx_strand_id
1 'polypeptide(L)'
;MKASVVRLVENAVFEAAPKSRYTSRSSGKFNFKPKPTQGLIHNPPHAIQSPMMKTPKAFLPASDPRRQLPTKEYSSEELENYPLIHGHAAPKDRTYTVTDELAAEIVKLRREAPKEWTVSKLARHFSLPQNVVNVVSGTLPTKPEIEQTPTMIERQKRRLMWLRGEF
;
A
#
# COMPACT_ATOMS: atom_id res chain seq x y z
N MET A 1 -8.90 -8.41 36.85
CA MET A 1 -8.24 -7.08 36.78
C MET A 1 -7.96 -6.56 35.36
N LYS A 2 -8.57 -7.08 34.27
CA LYS A 2 -8.27 -6.65 32.89
C LYS A 2 -9.19 -5.54 32.33
N ALA A 3 -10.24 -5.14 33.05
CA ALA A 3 -11.27 -4.22 32.57
C ALA A 3 -10.94 -2.72 32.77
N SER A 4 -9.83 -2.37 33.43
CA SER A 4 -9.56 -0.99 33.85
C SER A 4 -8.93 -0.11 32.78
N VAL A 5 -8.05 -0.66 31.92
CA VAL A 5 -7.29 0.15 30.95
C VAL A 5 -8.13 0.57 29.74
N VAL A 6 -9.00 -0.32 29.24
CA VAL A 6 -9.85 -0.03 28.07
C VAL A 6 -10.83 1.12 28.36
N ARG A 7 -11.45 1.12 29.56
CA ARG A 7 -12.39 2.17 29.99
C ARG A 7 -11.74 3.55 30.15
N LEU A 8 -10.44 3.65 30.36
CA LEU A 8 -9.75 4.93 30.55
C LEU A 8 -9.50 5.67 29.23
N VAL A 9 -9.32 4.92 28.12
CA VAL A 9 -9.07 5.52 26.79
C VAL A 9 -10.36 6.06 26.18
N GLU A 10 -11.49 5.38 26.38
CA GLU A 10 -12.82 5.82 25.88
C GLU A 10 -13.31 7.10 26.56
N ASN A 11 -12.90 7.34 27.81
CA ASN A 11 -13.29 8.52 28.59
C ASN A 11 -12.27 9.66 28.54
N ALA A 12 -11.17 9.51 27.80
CA ALA A 12 -10.18 10.57 27.64
C ALA A 12 -10.76 11.70 26.77
N VAL A 13 -10.52 12.95 27.18
CA VAL A 13 -10.95 14.11 26.38
C VAL A 13 -10.20 14.09 25.05
N PHE A 14 -10.95 14.17 23.95
CA PHE A 14 -10.37 14.25 22.62
C PHE A 14 -9.95 15.69 22.29
N GLU A 15 -8.69 15.89 21.96
CA GLU A 15 -8.17 17.17 21.47
C GLU A 15 -7.42 16.93 20.15
N ALA A 16 -7.95 17.41 19.03
CA ALA A 16 -7.33 17.21 17.72
C ALA A 16 -5.93 17.83 17.63
N ALA A 17 -5.75 19.02 18.21
CA ALA A 17 -4.47 19.72 18.28
C ALA A 17 -4.26 20.29 19.70
N PRO A 18 -3.02 20.34 20.20
CA PRO A 18 -2.75 20.90 21.52
C PRO A 18 -3.03 22.40 21.55
N LYS A 19 -3.68 22.88 22.61
CA LYS A 19 -4.04 24.30 22.77
C LYS A 19 -2.79 25.15 23.03
N SER A 20 -2.54 26.11 22.14
CA SER A 20 -1.50 27.14 22.33
C SER A 20 -2.06 28.35 23.07
N ARG A 21 -1.19 29.08 23.77
CA ARG A 21 -1.52 30.42 24.32
C ARG A 21 -1.70 31.48 23.23
N TYR A 22 -1.11 31.27 22.06
CA TYR A 22 -1.16 32.18 20.92
C TYR A 22 -2.25 31.77 19.92
N THR A 23 -2.66 32.71 19.06
CA THR A 23 -3.68 32.44 18.03
C THR A 23 -3.11 31.56 16.92
N SER A 24 -3.90 30.58 16.47
CA SER A 24 -3.50 29.60 15.44
C SER A 24 -3.28 30.21 14.04
N ARG A 25 -3.86 31.39 13.77
CA ARG A 25 -3.77 32.08 12.47
C ARG A 25 -2.47 32.86 12.26
N SER A 26 -1.84 33.33 13.34
CA SER A 26 -0.66 34.21 13.27
C SER A 26 0.60 33.47 13.72
N SER A 27 1.06 33.69 14.95
CA SER A 27 2.31 33.15 15.48
C SER A 27 2.19 31.73 16.04
N GLY A 28 0.97 31.24 16.32
CA GLY A 28 0.76 29.98 17.02
C GLY A 28 1.19 28.70 16.28
N LYS A 29 1.43 28.76 14.97
CA LYS A 29 1.89 27.60 14.17
C LYS A 29 3.35 27.25 14.42
N PHE A 30 4.21 28.25 14.63
CA PHE A 30 5.65 28.06 14.82
C PHE A 30 6.10 28.42 16.24
N ASN A 31 5.42 29.36 16.89
CA ASN A 31 5.68 29.72 18.29
C ASN A 31 4.69 28.97 19.20
N PHE A 32 5.05 27.73 19.55
CA PHE A 32 4.20 26.87 20.37
C PHE A 32 4.47 27.08 21.86
N LYS A 33 3.51 27.67 22.58
CA LYS A 33 3.49 27.69 24.05
C LYS A 33 2.25 26.95 24.53
N PRO A 34 2.39 25.69 24.97
CA PRO A 34 1.23 24.88 25.34
C PRO A 34 0.51 25.47 26.56
N LYS A 35 -0.82 25.43 26.52
CA LYS A 35 -1.66 25.65 27.70
C LYS A 35 -1.90 24.27 28.34
N PRO A 36 -1.40 24.02 29.56
CA PRO A 36 -1.56 22.71 30.19
C PRO A 36 -3.04 22.44 30.41
N THR A 37 -3.46 21.26 30.02
CA THR A 37 -4.81 20.72 30.21
C THR A 37 -4.73 19.62 31.28
N GLN A 38 -5.74 19.55 32.14
CA GLN A 38 -5.73 18.62 33.28
C GLN A 38 -6.25 17.24 32.84
N GLY A 39 -5.55 16.17 33.25
CA GLY A 39 -5.96 14.80 33.01
C GLY A 39 -5.34 14.15 31.77
N LEU A 40 -5.86 12.97 31.41
CA LEU A 40 -5.43 12.22 30.23
C LEU A 40 -6.22 12.68 29.00
N ILE A 41 -5.49 13.00 27.92
CA ILE A 41 -6.06 13.55 26.69
C ILE A 41 -5.61 12.68 25.52
N HIS A 42 -6.57 12.36 24.65
CA HIS A 42 -6.28 11.68 23.40
C HIS A 42 -6.06 12.73 22.30
N ASN A 43 -4.80 12.89 21.90
CA ASN A 43 -4.36 13.82 20.87
C ASN A 43 -3.76 13.04 19.68
N PRO A 44 -4.56 12.71 18.65
CA PRO A 44 -4.04 11.99 17.50
C PRO A 44 -3.04 12.89 16.74
N PRO A 45 -1.85 12.39 16.40
CA PRO A 45 -0.86 13.20 15.70
C PRO A 45 -1.37 13.59 14.30
N HIS A 46 -1.19 14.86 13.93
CA HIS A 46 -1.44 15.38 12.58
C HIS A 46 -0.30 15.04 11.59
N ALA A 47 0.21 13.82 11.67
CA ALA A 47 1.31 13.34 10.84
C ALA A 47 1.02 11.92 10.35
N ILE A 48 1.61 11.55 9.22
CA ILE A 48 1.58 10.17 8.74
C ILE A 48 2.27 9.29 9.78
N GLN A 49 1.55 8.33 10.32
CA GLN A 49 2.09 7.40 11.31
C GLN A 49 2.99 6.39 10.60
N SER A 50 4.22 6.24 11.08
CA SER A 50 5.08 5.15 10.62
C SER A 50 4.41 3.81 10.94
N PRO A 51 4.37 2.84 10.00
CA PRO A 51 3.81 1.51 10.24
C PRO A 51 4.42 0.79 11.44
N MET A 52 5.68 1.11 11.78
CA MET A 52 6.37 0.56 12.96
C MET A 52 5.77 1.04 14.28
N MET A 53 5.15 2.24 14.31
CA MET A 53 4.64 2.87 15.53
C MET A 53 3.22 2.41 15.86
N LYS A 54 2.38 2.11 14.86
CA LYS A 54 1.00 1.66 15.06
C LYS A 54 0.66 0.53 14.10
N THR A 55 0.75 -0.70 14.60
CA THR A 55 0.41 -1.89 13.83
C THR A 55 -1.11 -2.02 13.68
N PRO A 56 -1.64 -2.19 12.45
CA PRO A 56 -3.06 -2.44 12.25
C PRO A 56 -3.49 -3.75 12.93
N LYS A 57 -4.74 -3.84 13.39
CA LYS A 57 -5.29 -5.04 14.05
C LYS A 57 -5.16 -6.32 13.21
N ALA A 58 -5.17 -6.19 11.88
CA ALA A 58 -5.03 -7.31 10.95
C ALA A 58 -3.64 -7.99 11.02
N PHE A 59 -2.60 -7.26 11.43
CA PHE A 59 -1.24 -7.78 11.58
C PHE A 59 -0.91 -8.17 13.02
N LEU A 60 -1.82 -7.96 13.97
CA LEU A 60 -1.64 -8.40 15.36
C LEU A 60 -2.06 -9.86 15.51
N PRO A 61 -1.29 -10.68 16.28
CA PRO A 61 -1.67 -12.05 16.55
C PRO A 61 -2.94 -12.11 17.41
N ALA A 62 -3.68 -13.22 17.32
CA ALA A 62 -5.00 -13.31 17.94
C ALA A 62 -5.01 -13.10 19.46
N SER A 63 -3.93 -13.48 20.14
CA SER A 63 -3.73 -13.37 21.59
C SER A 63 -3.29 -11.98 22.07
N ASP A 64 -2.97 -11.04 21.17
CA ASP A 64 -2.46 -9.73 21.56
C ASP A 64 -3.59 -8.88 22.19
N PRO A 65 -3.45 -8.42 23.46
CA PRO A 65 -4.47 -7.60 24.12
C PRO A 65 -4.72 -6.27 23.39
N ARG A 66 -3.76 -5.77 22.58
CA ARG A 66 -3.92 -4.54 21.79
C ARG A 66 -5.03 -4.63 20.74
N ARG A 67 -5.46 -5.84 20.34
CA ARG A 67 -6.62 -6.00 19.43
C ARG A 67 -7.93 -5.49 20.05
N GLN A 68 -8.03 -5.46 21.38
CA GLN A 68 -9.20 -4.99 22.11
C GLN A 68 -9.27 -3.47 22.23
N LEU A 69 -8.18 -2.75 21.91
CA LEU A 69 -8.19 -1.29 21.97
C LEU A 69 -9.10 -0.70 20.89
N PRO A 70 -9.81 0.40 21.18
CA PRO A 70 -10.62 1.08 20.18
C PRO A 70 -9.71 1.59 19.06
N THR A 71 -10.13 1.37 17.82
CA THR A 71 -9.47 1.89 16.61
C THR A 71 -10.53 2.57 15.78
N LYS A 72 -10.14 3.53 14.92
CA LYS A 72 -11.08 4.21 14.04
C LYS A 72 -11.82 3.15 13.20
N GLU A 73 -13.13 3.09 13.36
CA GLU A 73 -14.03 2.38 12.46
C GLU A 73 -14.47 3.37 11.39
N TYR A 74 -14.42 2.93 10.12
CA TYR A 74 -14.80 3.79 8.99
C TYR A 74 -16.30 3.64 8.73
N SER A 75 -16.99 4.77 8.53
CA SER A 75 -18.39 4.74 8.11
C SER A 75 -18.51 4.28 6.65
N SER A 76 -19.70 3.82 6.23
CA SER A 76 -19.96 3.47 4.83
C SER A 76 -19.67 4.65 3.89
N GLU A 77 -20.04 5.87 4.29
CA GLU A 77 -19.76 7.10 3.53
C GLU A 77 -18.26 7.37 3.40
N GLU A 78 -17.48 7.11 4.46
CA GLU A 78 -16.02 7.24 4.38
C GLU A 78 -15.44 6.19 3.41
N LEU A 79 -15.94 4.95 3.46
CA LEU A 79 -15.50 3.84 2.59
C LEU A 79 -15.79 4.09 1.11
N GLU A 80 -16.91 4.75 0.78
CA GLU A 80 -17.24 5.14 -0.59
C GLU A 80 -16.23 6.14 -1.18
N ASN A 81 -15.60 6.95 -0.32
CA ASN A 81 -14.60 7.94 -0.71
C ASN A 81 -13.16 7.39 -0.71
N TYR A 82 -12.95 6.09 -0.49
CA TYR A 82 -11.61 5.51 -0.56
C TYR A 82 -11.08 5.52 -2.00
N PRO A 83 -9.76 5.71 -2.18
CA PRO A 83 -9.16 5.62 -3.50
C PRO A 83 -9.35 4.21 -4.07
N LEU A 84 -9.87 4.14 -5.31
CA LEU A 84 -9.98 2.87 -6.02
C LEU A 84 -8.59 2.28 -6.31
N ILE A 85 -8.38 1.04 -5.87
CA ILE A 85 -7.19 0.27 -6.26
C ILE A 85 -7.44 -0.27 -7.67
N HIS A 86 -6.90 0.41 -8.68
CA HIS A 86 -7.00 -0.06 -10.06
C HIS A 86 -6.18 -1.33 -10.29
N GLY A 87 -6.70 -2.25 -11.11
CA GLY A 87 -5.98 -3.45 -11.54
C GLY A 87 -5.93 -4.59 -10.51
N HIS A 88 -6.63 -4.46 -9.38
CA HIS A 88 -6.79 -5.55 -8.43
C HIS A 88 -8.13 -6.26 -8.65
N ALA A 89 -8.09 -7.51 -9.13
CA ALA A 89 -9.27 -8.38 -9.13
C ALA A 89 -9.39 -9.06 -7.76
N ALA A 90 -10.57 -8.96 -7.13
CA ALA A 90 -10.85 -9.70 -5.91
C ALA A 90 -10.69 -11.21 -6.17
N PRO A 91 -10.38 -12.05 -5.16
CA PRO A 91 -10.16 -13.47 -5.36
C PRO A 91 -11.29 -14.20 -6.11
N LYS A 92 -12.53 -13.72 -5.97
CA LYS A 92 -13.72 -14.26 -6.67
C LYS A 92 -13.78 -13.91 -8.15
N ASP A 93 -13.15 -12.81 -8.55
CA ASP A 93 -13.20 -12.28 -9.93
C ASP A 93 -11.96 -12.71 -10.75
N ARG A 94 -11.11 -13.57 -10.18
CA ARG A 94 -9.92 -14.09 -10.88
C ARG A 94 -10.34 -15.13 -11.91
N THR A 95 -9.98 -14.90 -13.16
CA THR A 95 -10.23 -15.84 -14.27
C THR A 95 -9.03 -16.75 -14.49
N TYR A 96 -9.28 -18.06 -14.56
CA TYR A 96 -8.26 -19.10 -14.78
C TYR A 96 -8.51 -19.79 -16.13
N THR A 97 -8.33 -19.05 -17.22
CA THR A 97 -8.64 -19.53 -18.59
C THR A 97 -7.51 -20.34 -19.21
N VAL A 98 -6.29 -20.27 -18.64
CA VAL A 98 -5.11 -20.93 -19.20
C VAL A 98 -5.10 -22.41 -18.84
N THR A 99 -5.19 -23.26 -19.85
CA THR A 99 -4.99 -24.71 -19.76
C THR A 99 -3.51 -25.05 -19.95
N ASP A 100 -3.09 -26.24 -19.47
CA ASP A 100 -1.70 -26.69 -19.59
C ASP A 100 -1.24 -26.84 -21.04
N GLU A 101 -2.15 -27.28 -21.93
CA GLU A 101 -1.89 -27.43 -23.37
C GLU A 101 -1.59 -26.08 -24.03
N LEU A 102 -2.42 -25.08 -23.73
CA LEU A 102 -2.26 -23.72 -24.24
C LEU A 102 -0.98 -23.07 -23.70
N ALA A 103 -0.63 -23.33 -22.44
CA ALA A 103 0.62 -22.87 -21.87
C ALA A 103 1.84 -23.49 -22.58
N ALA A 104 1.81 -24.80 -22.87
CA ALA A 104 2.87 -25.48 -23.59
C ALA A 104 3.03 -24.94 -25.02
N GLU A 105 1.93 -24.65 -25.71
CA GLU A 105 1.95 -24.09 -27.06
C GLU A 105 2.54 -22.67 -27.09
N ILE A 106 2.15 -21.81 -26.14
CA ILE A 106 2.73 -20.47 -25.98
C ILE A 106 4.24 -20.54 -25.79
N VAL A 107 4.72 -21.44 -24.92
CA VAL A 107 6.14 -21.62 -24.64
C VAL A 107 6.87 -22.12 -25.89
N LYS A 108 6.28 -23.06 -26.63
CA LYS A 108 6.84 -23.60 -27.88
C LYS A 108 7.01 -22.49 -28.93
N LEU A 109 5.95 -21.75 -29.25
CA LEU A 109 5.97 -20.66 -30.23
C LEU A 109 6.98 -19.57 -29.86
N ARG A 110 7.05 -19.22 -28.57
CA ARG A 110 8.00 -18.20 -28.08
C ARG A 110 9.46 -18.65 -28.22
N ARG A 111 9.75 -19.93 -28.02
CA ARG A 111 11.11 -20.49 -28.13
C ARG A 111 11.57 -20.62 -29.59
N GLU A 112 10.67 -21.00 -30.49
CA GLU A 112 10.99 -21.18 -31.91
C GLU A 112 11.36 -19.86 -32.60
N ALA A 113 10.52 -18.82 -32.47
CA ALA A 113 10.75 -17.53 -33.13
C ALA A 113 10.42 -16.34 -32.20
N PRO A 114 11.31 -15.98 -31.25
CA PRO A 114 11.05 -14.94 -30.26
C PRO A 114 10.87 -13.53 -30.85
N LYS A 115 11.45 -13.26 -32.02
CA LYS A 115 11.31 -11.97 -32.72
C LYS A 115 9.92 -11.83 -33.38
N GLU A 116 9.38 -12.93 -33.90
CA GLU A 116 8.09 -12.93 -34.57
C GLU A 116 6.94 -13.09 -33.57
N TRP A 117 7.04 -14.08 -32.67
CA TRP A 117 6.04 -14.38 -31.66
C TRP A 117 6.23 -13.53 -30.42
N THR A 118 6.10 -12.20 -30.55
CA THR A 118 6.14 -11.27 -29.40
C THR A 118 5.02 -11.57 -28.40
N VAL A 119 5.22 -11.21 -27.12
CA VAL A 119 4.21 -11.37 -26.07
C VAL A 119 2.88 -10.72 -26.48
N SER A 120 2.93 -9.55 -27.11
CA SER A 120 1.75 -8.86 -27.63
C SER A 120 1.03 -9.63 -28.74
N LYS A 121 1.78 -10.31 -29.63
CA LYS A 121 1.20 -11.12 -30.72
C LYS A 121 0.52 -12.38 -30.16
N LEU A 122 1.19 -13.07 -29.23
CA LEU A 122 0.64 -14.25 -28.54
C LEU A 122 -0.60 -13.90 -27.71
N ALA A 123 -0.57 -12.78 -26.99
CA ALA A 123 -1.72 -12.27 -26.24
C ALA A 123 -2.96 -12.06 -27.13
N ARG A 124 -2.77 -11.50 -28.34
CA ARG A 124 -3.86 -11.34 -29.32
C ARG A 124 -4.33 -12.67 -29.90
N HIS A 125 -3.40 -13.58 -30.22
CA HIS A 125 -3.71 -14.88 -30.80
C HIS A 125 -4.58 -15.73 -29.88
N PHE A 126 -4.21 -15.82 -28.60
CA PHE A 126 -4.94 -16.61 -27.61
C PHE A 126 -6.00 -15.83 -26.84
N SER A 127 -6.24 -14.55 -27.18
CA SER A 127 -7.16 -13.65 -26.46
C SER A 127 -6.91 -13.59 -24.95
N LEU A 128 -5.64 -13.57 -24.55
CA LEU A 128 -5.19 -13.53 -23.16
C LEU A 128 -4.58 -12.16 -22.80
N PRO A 129 -4.67 -11.73 -21.53
CA PRO A 129 -3.99 -10.51 -21.10
C PRO A 129 -2.47 -10.67 -21.19
N GLN A 130 -1.79 -9.61 -21.64
CA GLN A 130 -0.35 -9.63 -21.91
C GLN A 130 0.49 -10.04 -20.70
N ASN A 131 0.08 -9.66 -19.50
CA ASN A 131 0.77 -10.02 -18.26
C ASN A 131 0.77 -11.54 -18.01
N VAL A 132 -0.33 -12.23 -18.32
CA VAL A 132 -0.44 -13.68 -18.16
C VAL A 132 0.47 -14.40 -19.15
N VAL A 133 0.44 -14.00 -20.42
CA VAL A 133 1.34 -14.56 -21.44
C VAL A 133 2.80 -14.31 -21.09
N ASN A 134 3.14 -13.13 -20.54
CA ASN A 134 4.50 -12.83 -20.10
C ASN A 134 4.97 -13.77 -18.97
N VAL A 135 4.10 -14.07 -18.01
CA VAL A 135 4.38 -15.03 -16.92
C VAL A 135 4.57 -16.44 -17.47
N VAL A 136 3.69 -16.89 -18.38
CA VAL A 136 3.76 -18.24 -18.98
C VAL A 136 5.00 -18.41 -19.84
N SER A 137 5.30 -17.43 -20.70
CA SER A 137 6.39 -17.52 -21.66
C SER A 137 7.79 -17.31 -21.06
N GLY A 138 7.89 -16.68 -19.88
CA GLY A 138 9.14 -16.42 -19.19
C GLY A 138 10.05 -15.40 -19.90
N THR A 139 11.30 -15.32 -19.44
CA THR A 139 12.31 -14.43 -20.01
C THR A 139 13.15 -15.13 -21.06
N LEU A 140 13.39 -14.44 -22.19
CA LEU A 140 14.36 -14.90 -23.18
C LEU A 140 15.80 -14.66 -22.66
N PRO A 141 16.76 -15.52 -23.00
CA PRO A 141 18.14 -15.42 -22.50
C PRO A 141 18.88 -14.19 -23.05
N THR A 142 18.54 -13.74 -24.27
CA THR A 142 19.19 -12.63 -24.94
C THR A 142 18.39 -11.34 -24.74
N LYS A 143 18.57 -10.70 -23.59
CA LYS A 143 18.06 -9.34 -23.38
C LYS A 143 19.08 -8.36 -23.99
N PRO A 144 18.67 -7.46 -24.91
CA PRO A 144 19.59 -6.44 -25.40
C PRO A 144 20.02 -5.54 -24.23
N GLU A 145 21.31 -5.26 -24.13
CA GLU A 145 21.84 -4.27 -23.20
C GLU A 145 21.37 -2.90 -23.67
N ILE A 146 20.51 -2.27 -22.88
CA ILE A 146 20.02 -0.92 -23.14
C ILE A 146 20.92 0.02 -22.33
N GLU A 147 21.64 0.91 -23.02
CA GLU A 147 22.41 1.96 -22.38
C GLU A 147 21.49 2.84 -21.53
N GLN A 148 21.81 2.97 -20.24
CA GLN A 148 20.99 3.72 -19.31
C GLN A 148 21.36 5.20 -19.34
N THR A 149 20.39 6.06 -19.63
CA THR A 149 20.58 7.51 -19.50
C THR A 149 20.62 7.93 -18.03
N PRO A 150 21.24 9.06 -17.68
CA PRO A 150 21.32 9.53 -16.29
C PRO A 150 19.92 9.71 -15.66
N THR A 151 18.93 10.13 -16.44
CA THR A 151 17.54 10.28 -15.97
C THR A 151 16.89 8.94 -15.63
N MET A 152 17.20 7.87 -16.37
CA MET A 152 16.75 6.51 -16.04
C MET A 152 17.36 6.03 -14.73
N ILE A 153 18.65 6.30 -14.50
CA ILE A 153 19.36 5.94 -13.27
C ILE A 153 18.75 6.67 -12.08
N GLU A 154 18.49 7.98 -12.17
CA GLU A 154 17.85 8.74 -11.09
C GLU A 154 16.44 8.24 -10.78
N ARG A 155 15.65 7.91 -11.80
CA ARG A 155 14.31 7.33 -11.61
C ARG A 155 14.37 5.98 -10.90
N GLN A 156 15.35 5.14 -11.24
CA GLN A 156 15.59 3.87 -10.56
C GLN A 156 16.00 4.10 -9.10
N LYS A 157 16.93 5.02 -8.83
CA LYS A 157 17.35 5.39 -7.47
C LYS A 157 16.17 5.85 -6.63
N ARG A 158 15.32 6.74 -7.14
CA ARG A 158 14.12 7.22 -6.42
C ARG A 158 13.14 6.08 -6.11
N ARG A 159 12.93 5.16 -7.07
CA ARG A 159 12.10 3.97 -6.84
C ARG A 159 12.68 3.10 -5.72
N LEU A 160 13.99 2.88 -5.73
CA LEU A 160 14.67 2.07 -4.70
C LEU A 160 14.60 2.74 -3.32
N MET A 161 14.84 4.06 -3.24
CA MET A 161 14.69 4.83 -2.00
C MET A 161 13.28 4.69 -1.43
N TRP A 162 12.25 4.81 -2.28
CA TRP A 162 10.86 4.65 -1.85
C TRP A 162 10.57 3.24 -1.31
N LEU A 163 11.04 2.19 -1.99
CA LEU A 163 10.88 0.81 -1.53
C LEU A 163 11.63 0.51 -0.22
N ARG A 164 12.72 1.23 0.06
CA ARG A 164 13.46 1.14 1.32
C ARG A 164 12.89 2.03 2.43
N GLY A 165 11.96 2.93 2.11
CA GLY A 165 11.44 3.92 3.05
C GLY A 165 12.46 5.02 3.41
N GLU A 166 13.40 5.33 2.51
CA GLU A 166 14.41 6.39 2.67
C GLU A 166 13.88 7.78 2.20
N PHE A 167 12.62 7.86 1.78
CA PHE A 167 11.98 9.04 1.18
C PHE A 167 10.73 9.46 1.97
#